data_AF-A0A1G3RTI2-F1
#
_entry.id   AF-A0A1G3RTI2-F1
#
_cell.length_a   1.000
_cell.length_b   1.000
_cell.length_c   1.000
_cell.angle_alpha   90.00
_cell.angle_beta   90.00
_cell.angle_gamma   90.00
#
_symmetry.space_group_name_H-M   'P 1'
#
loop_
_entity.id
_entity.type
_entity.pdbx_description
1 polymer ?
#
loop_
_entity_poly.entity_id
_entity_poly.type
_entity_poly.pdbx_seq_one_letter_code
_entity_poly.pdbx_strand_id
1 'polypeptide(L)'
;MFLFFAVVSAMFYGLGDFSGGYAASKSKVFSVLVVSQVFGLATAAVALIAMWQGPPGGTDLVWGLIGGLAGAFGIVTLYRGIAKGIVAIVSPTAALLSSILPLGVGLFLGDRPGILAIVGIGLCVPAVILLSSSPAGAGSDRDRIRPSLYHGIVAGLGFGLFYVALSRPGVDSGFWPLIAARTASIAVALVILLARREPLLLKKGSRIPAVLAGILDMVANIFFVLASSAGMLSIVAIIVSLYPAPTVLMARLVFKERITPARWFGLGLSLAGLALISLG
;
A
#
# COMPACT_ATOMS: atom_id res chain seq x y z
N MET A 1 -12.62 -18.95 -9.68
CA MET A 1 -13.27 -17.69 -9.27
C MET A 1 -12.36 -16.83 -8.38
N PHE A 2 -11.74 -17.38 -7.32
CA PHE A 2 -10.85 -16.61 -6.43
C PHE A 2 -9.62 -15.98 -7.14
N LEU A 3 -9.04 -16.63 -8.16
CA LEU A 3 -7.94 -16.08 -8.95
C LEU A 3 -8.32 -14.74 -9.62
N PHE A 4 -9.53 -14.65 -10.16
CA PHE A 4 -10.03 -13.42 -10.77
C PHE A 4 -10.12 -12.29 -9.74
N PHE A 5 -10.68 -12.56 -8.56
CA PHE A 5 -10.76 -11.58 -7.47
C PHE A 5 -9.38 -11.14 -6.97
N ALA A 6 -8.43 -12.07 -6.84
CA ALA A 6 -7.07 -11.74 -6.43
C ALA A 6 -6.35 -10.84 -7.44
N VAL A 7 -6.50 -11.11 -8.75
CA VAL A 7 -5.91 -10.27 -9.81
C VAL A 7 -6.56 -8.89 -9.83
N VAL A 8 -7.89 -8.81 -9.74
CA VAL A 8 -8.61 -7.52 -9.67
C VAL A 8 -8.18 -6.70 -8.45
N SER A 9 -8.01 -7.36 -7.29
CA SER A 9 -7.49 -6.74 -6.09
C SER A 9 -6.08 -6.16 -6.30
N ALA A 10 -5.14 -6.95 -6.83
CA ALA A 10 -3.78 -6.49 -7.15
C ALA A 10 -3.79 -5.28 -8.09
N MET A 11 -4.63 -5.31 -9.12
CA MET A 11 -4.77 -4.20 -10.07
C MET A 11 -5.29 -2.94 -9.38
N PHE A 12 -6.33 -3.05 -8.57
CA PHE A 12 -6.96 -1.89 -7.93
C PHE A 12 -6.09 -1.29 -6.82
N TYR A 13 -5.35 -2.11 -6.05
CA TYR A 13 -4.33 -1.59 -5.15
C TYR A 13 -3.31 -0.74 -5.91
N GLY A 14 -2.75 -1.27 -7.00
CA GLY A 14 -1.72 -0.54 -7.73
C GLY A 14 -2.24 0.72 -8.44
N LEU A 15 -3.45 0.68 -8.99
CA LEU A 15 -4.12 1.85 -9.58
C LEU A 15 -4.50 2.89 -8.53
N GLY A 16 -4.91 2.46 -7.33
CA GLY A 16 -5.24 3.32 -6.20
C GLY A 16 -4.02 4.09 -5.69
N ASP A 17 -2.91 3.37 -5.48
CA ASP A 17 -1.62 3.95 -5.09
C ASP A 17 -1.13 4.98 -6.10
N PHE A 18 -1.16 4.62 -7.39
CA PHE A 18 -0.79 5.54 -8.46
C PHE A 18 -1.70 6.77 -8.48
N SER A 19 -3.02 6.59 -8.40
CA SER A 19 -4.00 7.68 -8.45
C SER A 19 -3.82 8.65 -7.28
N GLY A 20 -3.55 8.15 -6.09
CA GLY A 20 -3.30 8.94 -4.89
C GLY A 20 -1.98 9.71 -4.98
N GLY A 21 -0.91 9.05 -5.42
CA GLY A 21 0.37 9.70 -5.70
C GLY A 21 0.27 10.77 -6.80
N TYR A 22 -0.49 10.50 -7.86
CA TYR A 22 -0.77 11.45 -8.93
C TYR A 22 -1.57 12.66 -8.43
N ALA A 23 -2.56 12.46 -7.55
CA ALA A 23 -3.26 13.56 -6.91
C ALA A 23 -2.30 14.40 -6.03
N ALA A 24 -1.41 13.73 -5.29
CA ALA A 24 -0.43 14.36 -4.41
C ALA A 24 0.70 15.09 -5.16
N SER A 25 0.95 14.77 -6.42
CA SER A 25 1.87 15.56 -7.27
C SER A 25 1.30 16.93 -7.64
N LYS A 26 -0.03 17.08 -7.59
CA LYS A 26 -0.73 18.32 -7.96
C LYS A 26 -1.23 19.11 -6.76
N SER A 27 -1.56 18.45 -5.66
CA SER A 27 -2.20 19.03 -4.47
C SER A 27 -1.49 18.64 -3.17
N LYS A 28 -1.87 19.28 -2.06
CA LYS A 28 -1.31 18.96 -0.74
C LYS A 28 -1.67 17.52 -0.34
N VAL A 29 -0.67 16.75 0.09
CA VAL A 29 -0.84 15.31 0.37
C VAL A 29 -1.88 15.03 1.45
N PHE A 30 -2.01 15.88 2.48
CA PHE A 30 -3.00 15.69 3.53
C PHE A 30 -4.43 15.94 3.04
N SER A 31 -4.63 16.89 2.12
CA SER A 31 -5.93 17.08 1.47
C SER A 31 -6.30 15.89 0.59
N VAL A 32 -5.31 15.31 -0.12
CA VAL A 32 -5.50 14.08 -0.91
C VAL A 32 -5.84 12.91 -0.01
N LEU A 33 -5.12 12.76 1.11
CA LEU A 33 -5.38 11.71 2.10
C LEU A 33 -6.78 11.82 2.68
N VAL A 34 -7.21 13.00 3.15
CA VAL A 34 -8.58 13.17 3.69
C VAL A 34 -9.61 12.74 2.65
N VAL A 35 -9.49 13.22 1.41
CA VAL A 35 -10.47 12.87 0.36
C VAL A 35 -10.42 11.39 0.03
N SER A 36 -9.25 10.79 -0.18
CA SER A 36 -9.16 9.36 -0.48
C SER A 36 -9.69 8.51 0.67
N GLN A 37 -9.37 8.85 1.92
CA GLN A 37 -9.83 8.10 3.09
C GLN A 37 -11.34 8.25 3.32
N VAL A 38 -11.94 9.42 3.05
CA VAL A 38 -13.41 9.62 3.13
C VAL A 38 -14.14 8.76 2.11
N PHE A 39 -13.68 8.74 0.86
CA PHE A 39 -14.31 7.90 -0.16
C PHE A 39 -14.04 6.41 0.08
N GLY A 40 -12.85 6.04 0.57
CA GLY A 40 -12.57 4.68 1.02
C GLY A 40 -13.45 4.25 2.19
N LEU A 41 -13.69 5.13 3.18
CA LEU A 41 -14.61 4.89 4.28
C LEU A 41 -16.06 4.72 3.78
N ALA A 42 -16.51 5.55 2.85
CA ALA A 42 -17.83 5.42 2.24
C ALA A 42 -18.00 4.07 1.53
N THR A 43 -16.99 3.65 0.75
CA THR A 43 -16.99 2.32 0.11
C THR A 43 -16.97 1.18 1.16
N ALA A 44 -16.22 1.32 2.25
CA ALA A 44 -16.18 0.34 3.33
C ALA A 44 -17.53 0.23 4.05
N ALA A 45 -18.20 1.37 4.28
CA ALA A 45 -19.51 1.40 4.90
C ALA A 45 -20.57 0.71 4.02
N VAL A 46 -20.54 0.95 2.70
CA VAL A 46 -21.42 0.24 1.75
C VAL A 46 -21.18 -1.27 1.80
N ALA A 47 -19.90 -1.69 1.84
CA ALA A 47 -19.55 -3.11 1.95
C ALA A 47 -20.02 -3.72 3.28
N LEU A 48 -19.84 -3.01 4.40
CA LEU A 48 -20.30 -3.46 5.72
C LEU A 48 -21.83 -3.65 5.75
N ILE A 49 -22.59 -2.72 5.17
CA ILE A 49 -24.05 -2.84 5.09
C ILE A 49 -24.45 -4.05 4.26
N ALA A 50 -23.76 -4.32 3.14
CA ALA A 50 -24.04 -5.45 2.28
C ALA A 50 -23.60 -6.81 2.88
N MET A 51 -22.58 -6.81 3.75
CA MET A 51 -21.94 -8.01 4.31
C MET A 51 -21.91 -7.92 5.84
N TRP A 52 -23.06 -7.71 6.47
CA TRP A 52 -23.14 -7.52 7.92
C TRP A 52 -22.61 -8.73 8.70
N GLN A 53 -21.63 -8.52 9.59
CA GLN A 53 -21.02 -9.59 10.41
C GLN A 53 -21.21 -9.40 11.93
N GLY A 54 -22.17 -8.58 12.36
CA GLY A 54 -22.42 -8.31 13.79
C GLY A 54 -21.61 -7.13 14.34
N PRO A 55 -21.84 -6.73 15.61
CA PRO A 55 -21.18 -5.58 16.23
C PRO A 55 -19.69 -5.86 16.53
N PRO A 56 -18.82 -4.83 16.49
CA PRO A 56 -17.39 -5.01 16.70
C PRO A 56 -17.05 -5.26 18.16
N GLY A 57 -15.98 -6.03 18.41
CA GLY A 57 -15.32 -6.03 19.70
C GLY A 57 -14.57 -4.72 19.94
N GLY A 58 -14.55 -4.23 21.19
CA GLY A 58 -13.81 -3.01 21.54
C GLY A 58 -12.32 -3.08 21.23
N THR A 59 -11.71 -4.25 21.42
CA THR A 59 -10.31 -4.53 21.09
C THR A 59 -10.03 -4.42 19.59
N ASP A 60 -10.97 -4.85 18.75
CA ASP A 60 -10.84 -4.81 17.29
C ASP A 60 -10.82 -3.38 16.77
N LEU A 61 -11.61 -2.50 17.40
CA LEU A 61 -11.60 -1.07 17.11
C LEU A 61 -10.28 -0.43 17.51
N VAL A 62 -9.70 -0.78 18.66
CA VAL A 62 -8.41 -0.23 19.10
C VAL A 62 -7.29 -0.62 18.12
N TRP A 63 -7.23 -1.88 17.71
CA TRP A 63 -6.26 -2.32 16.71
C TRP A 63 -6.51 -1.68 15.34
N GLY A 64 -7.78 -1.51 14.96
CA GLY A 64 -8.15 -0.73 13.78
C GLY A 64 -7.67 0.72 13.85
N LEU A 65 -7.84 1.41 14.98
CA LEU A 65 -7.35 2.78 15.17
C LEU A 65 -5.82 2.86 15.06
N ILE A 66 -5.09 1.97 15.75
CA ILE A 66 -3.62 1.88 15.69
C ILE A 66 -3.17 1.64 14.24
N GLY A 67 -3.81 0.68 13.57
CA GLY A 67 -3.59 0.40 12.17
C GLY A 67 -3.84 1.65 11.33
N GLY A 68 -4.94 2.36 11.54
CA GLY A 68 -5.27 3.59 10.81
C GLY A 68 -4.20 4.67 10.92
N LEU A 69 -3.63 4.88 12.10
CA LEU A 69 -2.54 5.83 12.29
C LEU A 69 -1.28 5.42 11.52
N ALA A 70 -0.89 4.14 11.61
CA ALA A 70 0.25 3.59 10.89
C ALA A 70 0.05 3.63 9.36
N GLY A 71 -1.15 3.25 8.90
CA GLY A 71 -1.57 3.26 7.52
C GLY A 71 -1.62 4.69 6.94
N ALA A 72 -2.18 5.65 7.67
CA ALA A 72 -2.17 7.07 7.26
C ALA A 72 -0.75 7.59 7.07
N PHE A 73 0.16 7.26 8.00
CA PHE A 73 1.57 7.60 7.88
C PHE A 73 2.23 6.93 6.65
N GLY A 74 1.94 5.65 6.44
CA GLY A 74 2.37 4.90 5.26
C GLY A 74 1.91 5.54 3.95
N ILE A 75 0.61 5.83 3.82
CA ILE A 75 0.00 6.43 2.63
C ILE A 75 0.56 7.82 2.34
N VAL A 76 0.69 8.68 3.36
CA VAL A 76 1.27 10.03 3.17
C VAL A 76 2.68 9.94 2.59
N THR A 77 3.47 9.02 3.11
CA THR A 77 4.85 8.83 2.68
C THR A 77 4.91 8.23 1.28
N LEU A 78 4.06 7.22 1.00
CA LEU A 78 3.95 6.62 -0.33
C LEU A 78 3.54 7.66 -1.38
N TYR A 79 2.47 8.42 -1.11
CA TYR A 79 1.97 9.45 -2.03
C TYR A 79 3.01 10.54 -2.28
N ARG A 80 3.76 10.97 -1.25
CA ARG A 80 4.89 11.89 -1.44
C ARG A 80 6.00 11.28 -2.29
N GLY A 81 6.30 10.00 -2.07
CA GLY A 81 7.28 9.25 -2.85
C GLY A 81 6.89 9.15 -4.31
N ILE A 82 5.65 8.78 -4.63
CA ILE A 82 5.14 8.72 -6.01
C ILE A 82 5.10 10.11 -6.64
N ALA A 83 4.76 11.15 -5.87
CA ALA A 83 4.66 12.51 -6.36
C ALA A 83 6.01 13.17 -6.71
N LYS A 84 7.10 12.81 -6.00
CA LYS A 84 8.40 13.49 -6.09
C LYS A 84 9.57 12.58 -6.50
N GLY A 85 9.46 11.30 -6.22
CA GLY A 85 10.47 10.27 -6.45
C GLY A 85 10.28 9.53 -7.77
N ILE A 86 10.95 8.39 -7.88
CA ILE A 86 10.89 7.45 -8.99
C ILE A 86 9.92 6.35 -8.58
N VAL A 87 8.77 6.25 -9.26
CA VAL A 87 7.69 5.33 -8.86
C VAL A 87 8.15 3.87 -8.89
N ALA A 88 8.98 3.52 -9.88
CA ALA A 88 9.61 2.22 -10.01
C ALA A 88 10.47 1.82 -8.79
N ILE A 89 10.90 2.76 -7.94
CA ILE A 89 11.63 2.48 -6.71
C ILE A 89 10.67 2.49 -5.52
N VAL A 90 9.86 3.54 -5.39
CA VAL A 90 9.02 3.81 -4.21
C VAL A 90 8.02 2.67 -3.95
N SER A 91 7.27 2.27 -4.98
CA SER A 91 6.16 1.31 -4.80
C SER A 91 6.67 -0.10 -4.48
N PRO A 92 7.63 -0.69 -5.25
CA PRO A 92 8.16 -2.01 -4.90
C PRO A 92 8.90 -2.05 -3.57
N THR A 93 9.64 -1.00 -3.22
CA THR A 93 10.35 -0.96 -1.91
C THR A 93 9.39 -0.86 -0.75
N ALA A 94 8.30 -0.09 -0.87
CA ALA A 94 7.24 -0.07 0.13
C ALA A 94 6.60 -1.45 0.30
N ALA A 95 6.30 -2.14 -0.80
CA ALA A 95 5.74 -3.49 -0.77
C ALA A 95 6.67 -4.46 -0.03
N LEU A 96 7.95 -4.53 -0.42
CA LEU A 96 8.93 -5.41 0.22
C LEU A 96 9.02 -5.18 1.73
N LEU A 97 9.17 -3.92 2.16
CA LEU A 97 9.31 -3.60 3.59
C LEU A 97 8.01 -3.89 4.35
N SER A 98 6.85 -3.68 3.74
CA SER A 98 5.55 -3.97 4.36
C SER A 98 5.31 -5.47 4.57
N SER A 99 5.92 -6.33 3.74
CA SER A 99 5.82 -7.79 3.89
C SER A 99 6.88 -8.37 4.84
N ILE A 100 8.06 -7.76 4.92
CA ILE A 100 9.13 -8.22 5.83
C ILE A 100 8.76 -7.94 7.29
N LEU A 101 8.08 -6.81 7.59
CA LEU A 101 7.81 -6.43 8.97
C LEU A 101 6.90 -7.43 9.71
N PRO A 102 5.75 -7.89 9.16
CA PRO A 102 4.94 -8.93 9.78
C PRO A 102 5.72 -10.23 10.02
N LEU A 103 6.58 -10.65 9.08
CA LEU A 103 7.45 -11.81 9.28
C LEU A 103 8.42 -11.63 10.46
N GLY A 104 9.01 -10.44 10.58
CA GLY A 104 9.88 -10.10 11.71
C GLY A 104 9.13 -10.18 13.05
N VAL A 105 7.89 -9.66 13.09
CA VAL A 105 7.04 -9.76 14.29
C VAL A 105 6.66 -11.21 14.59
N GLY A 106 6.34 -12.02 13.58
CA GLY A 106 6.08 -13.46 13.74
C GLY A 106 7.28 -14.19 14.34
N LEU A 107 8.49 -13.92 13.83
CA LEU A 107 9.75 -14.44 14.37
C LEU A 107 9.93 -14.11 15.86
N PHE A 108 9.65 -12.86 16.26
CA PHE A 108 9.70 -12.45 17.68
C PHE A 108 8.64 -13.15 18.54
N LEU A 109 7.51 -13.53 17.95
CA LEU A 109 6.43 -14.28 18.60
C LEU A 109 6.69 -15.81 18.62
N GLY A 110 7.77 -16.27 17.99
CA GLY A 110 8.18 -17.68 17.95
C GLY A 110 7.85 -18.42 16.65
N ASP A 111 7.32 -17.74 15.63
CA ASP A 111 7.08 -18.33 14.32
C ASP A 111 8.41 -18.68 13.63
N ARG A 112 8.41 -19.78 12.88
CA ARG A 112 9.58 -20.23 12.12
C ARG A 112 9.30 -20.04 10.63
N PRO A 113 9.84 -18.98 9.99
CA PRO A 113 9.65 -18.77 8.57
C PRO A 113 10.26 -19.94 7.80
N GLY A 114 9.53 -20.42 6.80
CA GLY A 114 10.02 -21.46 5.91
C GLY A 114 11.24 -21.00 5.11
N ILE A 115 11.93 -21.97 4.52
CA ILE A 115 13.09 -21.71 3.64
C ILE A 115 12.70 -20.75 2.51
N LEU A 116 11.48 -20.85 1.98
CA LEU A 116 10.98 -19.97 0.93
C LEU A 116 10.93 -18.51 1.39
N ALA A 117 10.45 -18.23 2.61
CA ALA A 117 10.42 -16.87 3.15
C ALA A 117 11.84 -16.31 3.33
N ILE A 118 12.79 -17.12 3.80
CA ILE A 118 14.20 -16.72 3.94
C ILE A 118 14.81 -16.38 2.56
N VAL A 119 14.56 -17.21 1.55
CA VAL A 119 15.02 -16.95 0.17
C VAL A 119 14.38 -15.67 -0.36
N GLY A 120 13.08 -15.48 -0.15
CA GLY A 120 12.35 -14.27 -0.55
C GLY A 120 12.92 -12.99 0.07
N ILE A 121 13.24 -13.02 1.37
CA ILE A 121 13.95 -11.93 2.06
C ILE A 121 15.32 -11.70 1.40
N GLY A 122 16.06 -12.77 1.09
CA GLY A 122 17.35 -12.69 0.39
C GLY A 122 17.25 -12.01 -0.99
N LEU A 123 16.16 -12.24 -1.74
CA LEU A 123 15.92 -11.61 -3.04
C LEU A 123 15.62 -10.10 -2.94
N CYS A 124 15.22 -9.62 -1.77
CA CYS A 124 14.90 -8.20 -1.58
C CYS A 124 16.14 -7.31 -1.80
N VAL A 125 17.32 -7.75 -1.35
CA VAL A 125 18.57 -6.99 -1.47
C VAL A 125 18.96 -6.73 -2.93
N PRO A 126 19.15 -7.76 -3.80
CA PRO A 126 19.45 -7.53 -5.20
C PRO A 126 18.31 -6.78 -5.92
N ALA A 127 17.05 -6.99 -5.54
CA ALA A 127 15.93 -6.25 -6.11
C ALA A 127 16.07 -4.75 -5.84
N VAL A 128 16.32 -4.35 -4.60
CA VAL A 128 16.53 -2.94 -4.22
C VAL A 128 17.75 -2.33 -4.92
N ILE A 129 18.86 -3.08 -5.05
CA ILE A 129 20.06 -2.63 -5.78
C ILE A 129 19.72 -2.34 -7.25
N LEU A 130 19.03 -3.27 -7.91
CA LEU A 130 18.62 -3.14 -9.31
C LEU A 130 17.62 -2.00 -9.52
N LEU A 131 16.66 -1.83 -8.62
CA LEU A 131 15.72 -0.71 -8.64
C LEU A 131 16.45 0.64 -8.49
N SER A 132 17.49 0.66 -7.66
CA SER A 132 18.32 1.85 -7.39
C SER A 132 19.38 2.12 -8.47
N SER A 133 19.46 1.28 -9.50
CA SER A 133 20.39 1.51 -10.60
C SER A 133 19.97 2.74 -11.43
N SER A 134 20.96 3.54 -11.79
CA SER A 134 20.81 4.70 -12.69
C SER A 134 21.65 4.46 -13.94
N PRO A 135 21.16 4.81 -15.14
CA PRO A 135 22.02 4.87 -16.32
C PRO A 135 23.24 5.75 -16.08
N ALA A 136 24.39 5.37 -16.66
CA ALA A 136 25.55 6.24 -16.72
C ALA A 136 25.19 7.53 -17.49
N GLY A 137 25.42 8.70 -16.88
CA GLY A 137 25.12 10.02 -17.46
C GLY A 137 23.77 10.66 -17.06
N ALA A 138 22.91 9.96 -16.32
CA ALA A 138 21.64 10.50 -15.84
C ALA A 138 21.77 11.19 -14.46
N GLY A 139 22.43 12.36 -14.41
CA GLY A 139 22.69 13.08 -13.15
C GLY A 139 21.43 13.37 -12.31
N SER A 140 20.31 13.71 -12.96
CA SER A 140 19.04 14.02 -12.29
C SER A 140 18.33 12.81 -11.66
N ASP A 141 18.64 11.58 -12.12
CA ASP A 141 18.07 10.36 -11.55
C ASP A 141 18.75 9.98 -10.24
N ARG A 142 20.07 10.20 -10.13
CA ARG A 142 20.85 9.93 -8.89
C ARG A 142 20.33 10.70 -7.69
N ASP A 143 19.98 11.96 -7.88
CA ASP A 143 19.47 12.82 -6.79
C ASP A 143 18.07 12.39 -6.32
N ARG A 144 17.31 11.71 -7.17
CA ARG A 144 15.95 11.22 -6.85
C ARG A 144 15.94 9.82 -6.26
N ILE A 145 16.95 8.99 -6.48
CA ILE A 145 17.01 7.61 -5.97
C ILE A 145 16.95 7.57 -4.45
N ARG A 146 17.82 8.32 -3.75
CA ARG A 146 17.87 8.32 -2.27
C ARG A 146 16.54 8.75 -1.63
N PRO A 147 15.92 9.88 -2.05
CA PRO A 147 14.58 10.24 -1.57
C PRO A 147 13.52 9.18 -1.90
N SER A 148 13.60 8.53 -3.05
CA SER A 148 12.63 7.48 -3.45
C SER A 148 12.71 6.26 -2.54
N LEU A 149 13.91 5.79 -2.25
CA LEU A 149 14.15 4.72 -1.28
C LEU A 149 13.66 5.11 0.11
N TYR A 150 13.96 6.32 0.56
CA TYR A 150 13.50 6.80 1.87
C TYR A 150 11.98 6.76 1.97
N HIS A 151 11.26 7.31 0.97
CA HIS A 151 9.80 7.27 1.00
C HIS A 151 9.25 5.85 0.92
N GLY A 152 9.84 4.98 0.10
CA GLY A 152 9.42 3.60 -0.01
C GLY A 152 9.62 2.81 1.29
N ILE A 153 10.80 2.90 1.90
CA ILE A 153 11.11 2.23 3.17
C ILE A 153 10.18 2.71 4.28
N VAL A 154 10.05 4.02 4.45
CA VAL A 154 9.22 4.61 5.50
C VAL A 154 7.74 4.31 5.28
N ALA A 155 7.27 4.30 4.03
CA ALA A 155 5.91 3.87 3.69
C ALA A 155 5.70 2.39 4.02
N GLY A 156 6.65 1.53 3.64
CA GLY A 156 6.60 0.10 3.90
C GLY A 156 6.59 -0.23 5.40
N LEU A 157 7.33 0.50 6.23
CA LEU A 157 7.25 0.37 7.69
C LEU A 157 5.85 0.74 8.21
N GLY A 158 5.27 1.84 7.72
CA GLY A 158 3.90 2.24 8.08
C GLY A 158 2.86 1.19 7.69
N PHE A 159 2.96 0.65 6.47
CA PHE A 159 2.08 -0.42 6.00
C PHE A 159 2.30 -1.75 6.73
N GLY A 160 3.53 -2.11 7.03
CA GLY A 160 3.84 -3.29 7.83
C GLY A 160 3.24 -3.21 9.23
N LEU A 161 3.35 -2.04 9.88
CA LEU A 161 2.72 -1.81 11.19
C LEU A 161 1.19 -1.85 11.09
N PHE A 162 0.62 -1.33 10.00
CA PHE A 162 -0.80 -1.45 9.71
C PHE A 162 -1.24 -2.92 9.57
N TYR A 163 -0.51 -3.73 8.82
CA TYR A 163 -0.81 -5.16 8.66
C TYR A 163 -0.67 -5.93 9.98
N VAL A 164 0.37 -5.66 10.77
CA VAL A 164 0.53 -6.26 12.10
C VAL A 164 -0.61 -5.87 13.04
N ALA A 165 -1.08 -4.61 12.98
CA ALA A 165 -2.23 -4.19 13.77
C ALA A 165 -3.52 -4.87 13.30
N LEU A 166 -3.73 -4.99 11.98
CA LEU A 166 -4.90 -5.65 11.41
C LEU A 166 -4.90 -7.17 11.52
N SER A 167 -3.77 -7.81 11.83
CA SER A 167 -3.72 -9.25 12.09
C SER A 167 -4.11 -9.63 13.52
N ARG A 168 -4.40 -8.64 14.39
CA ARG A 168 -4.78 -8.88 15.79
C ARG A 168 -6.28 -9.08 16.03
N PRO A 169 -7.19 -8.32 15.36
CA PRO A 169 -8.62 -8.60 15.43
C PRO A 169 -8.94 -10.03 14.99
N GLY A 170 -10.02 -10.58 15.56
CA GLY A 170 -10.52 -11.91 15.18
C GLY A 170 -11.12 -11.93 13.77
N VAL A 171 -11.27 -13.13 13.20
CA VAL A 171 -11.90 -13.31 11.88
C VAL A 171 -13.36 -12.82 11.89
N ASP A 172 -14.01 -12.87 13.04
CA ASP A 172 -15.41 -12.43 13.24
C ASP A 172 -15.58 -10.90 13.27
N SER A 173 -14.48 -10.13 13.31
CA SER A 173 -14.52 -8.67 13.39
C SER A 173 -14.96 -7.99 12.08
N GLY A 174 -15.08 -8.75 10.98
CA GLY A 174 -15.54 -8.27 9.68
C GLY A 174 -14.78 -7.03 9.18
N PHE A 175 -15.50 -6.05 8.63
CA PHE A 175 -14.92 -4.81 8.09
C PHE A 175 -14.73 -3.70 9.14
N TRP A 176 -15.07 -3.94 10.40
CA TRP A 176 -15.00 -2.91 11.45
C TRP A 176 -13.59 -2.38 11.73
N PRO A 177 -12.53 -3.21 11.78
CA PRO A 177 -11.17 -2.70 11.93
C PRO A 177 -10.77 -1.76 10.79
N LEU A 178 -11.24 -2.00 9.57
CA LEU A 178 -11.00 -1.11 8.42
C LEU A 178 -11.73 0.23 8.61
N ILE A 179 -12.98 0.21 9.05
CA ILE A 179 -13.74 1.44 9.34
C ILE A 179 -13.04 2.27 10.43
N ALA A 180 -12.60 1.62 11.51
CA ALA A 180 -11.83 2.27 12.57
C ALA A 180 -10.52 2.86 12.02
N ALA A 181 -9.80 2.10 11.18
CA ALA A 181 -8.57 2.55 10.56
C ALA A 181 -8.76 3.77 9.66
N ARG A 182 -9.80 3.78 8.81
CA ARG A 182 -10.12 4.90 7.93
C ARG A 182 -10.56 6.13 8.76
N THR A 183 -11.36 5.93 9.80
CA THR A 183 -11.77 7.01 10.71
C THR A 183 -10.57 7.65 11.41
N ALA A 184 -9.64 6.85 11.96
CA ALA A 184 -8.40 7.34 12.55
C ALA A 184 -7.54 8.11 11.53
N SER A 185 -7.43 7.57 10.30
CA SER A 185 -6.68 8.20 9.21
C SER A 185 -7.24 9.57 8.84
N ILE A 186 -8.56 9.70 8.75
CA ILE A 186 -9.25 10.97 8.47
C ILE A 186 -9.04 11.95 9.63
N ALA A 187 -9.25 11.49 10.87
CA ALA A 187 -9.13 12.32 12.05
C ALA A 187 -7.72 12.92 12.19
N VAL A 188 -6.67 12.10 12.09
CA VAL A 188 -5.29 12.58 12.19
C VAL A 188 -4.94 13.53 11.05
N ALA A 189 -5.42 13.27 9.82
CA ALA A 189 -5.18 14.13 8.68
C ALA A 189 -5.85 15.51 8.84
N LEU A 190 -7.09 15.53 9.34
CA LEU A 190 -7.81 16.76 9.65
C LEU A 190 -7.13 17.55 10.76
N VAL A 191 -6.71 16.90 11.85
CA VAL A 191 -5.95 17.54 12.93
C VAL A 191 -4.67 18.18 12.39
N ILE A 192 -3.94 17.49 11.51
CA ILE A 192 -2.72 18.04 10.89
C ILE A 192 -3.04 19.24 9.99
N LEU A 193 -4.11 19.17 9.19
CA LEU A 193 -4.54 20.31 8.35
C LEU A 193 -4.90 21.53 9.20
N LEU A 194 -5.66 21.32 10.28
CA LEU A 194 -6.05 22.38 11.22
C LEU A 194 -4.83 22.98 11.93
N ALA A 195 -3.94 22.13 12.46
CA ALA A 195 -2.72 22.57 13.14
C ALA A 195 -1.78 23.36 12.21
N ARG A 196 -1.69 22.96 10.93
CA ARG A 196 -0.91 23.66 9.91
C ARG A 196 -1.65 24.83 9.25
N ARG A 197 -2.91 25.07 9.63
CA ARG A 197 -3.80 26.06 9.00
C ARG A 197 -3.88 25.92 7.48
N GLU A 198 -3.84 24.68 6.99
CA GLU A 198 -3.94 24.38 5.57
C GLU A 198 -5.39 24.13 5.18
N PRO A 199 -5.90 24.76 4.10
CA PRO A 199 -7.26 24.53 3.67
C PRO A 199 -7.41 23.13 3.04
N LEU A 200 -8.55 22.48 3.28
CA LEU A 200 -8.93 21.23 2.61
C LEU A 200 -9.36 21.52 1.16
N LEU A 201 -8.39 21.80 0.30
CA LEU A 201 -8.63 22.18 -1.09
C LEU A 201 -7.79 21.32 -2.04
N LEU A 202 -8.48 20.68 -2.98
CA LEU A 202 -7.88 19.96 -4.09
C LEU A 202 -7.95 20.81 -5.36
N LYS A 203 -6.79 20.96 -6.04
CA LYS A 203 -6.76 21.52 -7.39
C LYS A 203 -7.61 20.66 -8.32
N LYS A 204 -8.28 21.29 -9.31
CA LYS A 204 -9.22 20.61 -10.23
C LYS A 204 -8.67 19.29 -10.79
N GLY A 205 -7.42 19.31 -11.26
CA GLY A 205 -6.75 18.13 -11.83
C GLY A 205 -6.32 17.01 -10.86
N SER A 206 -6.64 17.13 -9.57
CA SER A 206 -6.35 16.15 -8.51
C SER A 206 -7.60 15.58 -7.83
N ARG A 207 -8.79 16.15 -8.07
CA ARG A 207 -10.05 15.74 -7.42
C ARG A 207 -10.42 14.31 -7.80
N ILE A 208 -10.52 14.02 -9.09
CA ILE A 208 -10.89 12.68 -9.59
C ILE A 208 -9.85 11.63 -9.15
N PRO A 209 -8.53 11.84 -9.33
CA PRO A 209 -7.55 10.86 -8.87
C PRO A 209 -7.55 10.62 -7.35
N ALA A 210 -7.82 11.65 -6.54
CA ALA A 210 -7.93 11.48 -5.08
C ALA A 210 -9.16 10.63 -4.69
N VAL A 211 -10.30 10.85 -5.35
CA VAL A 211 -11.51 10.03 -5.15
C VAL A 211 -11.27 8.59 -5.60
N LEU A 212 -10.70 8.40 -6.80
CA LEU A 212 -10.37 7.09 -7.32
C LEU A 212 -9.37 6.35 -6.43
N ALA A 213 -8.39 7.04 -5.83
CA ALA A 213 -7.46 6.42 -4.91
C ALA A 213 -8.17 5.73 -3.74
N GLY A 214 -9.16 6.41 -3.14
CA GLY A 214 -9.95 5.87 -2.03
C GLY A 214 -10.86 4.72 -2.42
N ILE A 215 -11.59 4.89 -3.52
CA ILE A 215 -12.53 3.87 -4.01
C ILE A 215 -11.77 2.62 -4.45
N LEU A 216 -10.73 2.77 -5.28
CA LEU A 216 -9.95 1.64 -5.78
C LEU A 216 -9.26 0.89 -4.65
N ASP A 217 -8.66 1.59 -3.68
CA ASP A 217 -8.07 0.97 -2.49
C ASP A 217 -9.09 0.11 -1.73
N MET A 218 -10.27 0.66 -1.45
CA MET A 218 -11.27 -0.09 -0.68
C MET A 218 -11.90 -1.24 -1.49
N VAL A 219 -12.15 -1.03 -2.78
CA VAL A 219 -12.64 -2.11 -3.65
C VAL A 219 -11.58 -3.21 -3.76
N ALA A 220 -10.28 -2.88 -3.79
CA ALA A 220 -9.21 -3.86 -3.74
C ALA A 220 -9.24 -4.70 -2.45
N ASN A 221 -9.49 -4.06 -1.29
CA ASN A 221 -9.67 -4.74 -0.01
C ASN A 221 -10.88 -5.69 -0.04
N ILE A 222 -12.01 -5.27 -0.59
CA ILE A 222 -13.21 -6.12 -0.73
C ILE A 222 -12.91 -7.35 -1.59
N PHE A 223 -12.28 -7.17 -2.75
CA PHE A 223 -11.88 -8.29 -3.61
C PHE A 223 -10.83 -9.20 -2.95
N PHE A 224 -9.94 -8.64 -2.13
CA PHE A 224 -8.99 -9.43 -1.35
C PHE A 224 -9.70 -10.34 -0.34
N VAL A 225 -10.67 -9.81 0.41
CA VAL A 225 -11.47 -10.59 1.37
C VAL A 225 -12.28 -11.68 0.64
N LEU A 226 -12.92 -11.33 -0.48
CA LEU A 226 -13.66 -12.29 -1.30
C LEU A 226 -12.76 -13.39 -1.88
N ALA A 227 -11.57 -13.04 -2.36
CA ALA A 227 -10.59 -13.99 -2.86
C ALA A 227 -10.12 -14.94 -1.74
N SER A 228 -9.81 -14.38 -0.57
CA SER A 228 -9.32 -15.12 0.60
C SER A 228 -10.38 -16.05 1.19
N SER A 229 -11.66 -15.68 1.08
CA SER A 229 -12.77 -16.53 1.51
C SER A 229 -13.08 -17.65 0.51
N ALA A 230 -12.72 -17.48 -0.76
CA ALA A 230 -13.03 -18.42 -1.84
C ALA A 230 -11.84 -19.30 -2.28
N GLY A 231 -10.67 -19.15 -1.68
CA GLY A 231 -9.45 -19.85 -2.06
C GLY A 231 -8.39 -19.83 -0.97
N MET A 232 -7.21 -20.39 -1.27
CA MET A 232 -6.10 -20.41 -0.32
C MET A 232 -5.52 -19.00 -0.14
N LEU A 233 -5.54 -18.49 1.09
CA LEU A 233 -5.01 -17.16 1.44
C LEU A 233 -3.57 -16.97 0.96
N SER A 234 -2.73 -18.01 1.00
CA SER A 234 -1.35 -17.95 0.50
C SER A 234 -1.29 -17.62 -0.99
N ILE A 235 -2.11 -18.27 -1.83
CA ILE A 235 -2.16 -17.99 -3.27
C ILE A 235 -2.70 -16.59 -3.53
N VAL A 236 -3.72 -16.17 -2.79
CA VAL A 236 -4.32 -14.83 -2.90
C VAL A 236 -3.31 -13.75 -2.55
N ALA A 237 -2.58 -13.92 -1.44
CA ALA A 237 -1.54 -12.99 -1.00
C ALA A 237 -0.43 -12.84 -2.06
N ILE A 238 0.01 -13.93 -2.68
CA ILE A 238 1.01 -13.89 -3.76
C ILE A 238 0.52 -13.03 -4.92
N ILE A 239 -0.69 -13.29 -5.42
CA ILE A 239 -1.23 -12.55 -6.57
C ILE A 239 -1.41 -11.07 -6.22
N VAL A 240 -1.90 -10.78 -5.02
CA VAL A 240 -2.13 -9.39 -4.55
C VAL A 240 -0.80 -8.67 -4.34
N SER A 241 0.26 -9.36 -3.94
CA SER A 241 1.61 -8.78 -3.80
C SER A 241 2.19 -8.26 -5.13
N LEU A 242 1.58 -8.60 -6.28
CA LEU A 242 1.91 -8.06 -7.59
C LEU A 242 1.43 -6.62 -7.81
N TYR A 243 0.73 -6.01 -6.85
CA TYR A 243 0.21 -4.64 -6.95
C TYR A 243 1.23 -3.54 -7.33
N PRO A 244 2.55 -3.64 -7.05
CA PRO A 244 3.49 -2.63 -7.52
C PRO A 244 3.60 -2.58 -9.05
N ALA A 245 3.35 -3.69 -9.74
CA ALA A 245 3.42 -3.75 -11.21
C ALA A 245 2.43 -2.78 -11.90
N PRO A 246 1.12 -2.78 -11.57
CA PRO A 246 0.19 -1.80 -12.11
C PRO A 246 0.54 -0.35 -11.73
N THR A 247 1.05 -0.10 -10.53
CA THR A 247 1.51 1.25 -10.12
C THR A 247 2.64 1.75 -11.01
N VAL A 248 3.65 0.91 -11.23
CA VAL A 248 4.83 1.23 -12.06
C VAL A 248 4.44 1.35 -13.54
N LEU A 249 3.53 0.50 -14.01
CA LEU A 249 3.01 0.57 -15.38
C LEU A 249 2.26 1.89 -15.63
N MET A 250 1.40 2.31 -14.70
CA MET A 250 0.72 3.60 -14.81
C MET A 250 1.68 4.77 -14.75
N ALA A 251 2.71 4.72 -13.90
CA ALA A 251 3.75 5.74 -13.88
C ALA A 251 4.49 5.84 -15.22
N ARG A 252 4.82 4.70 -15.84
CA ARG A 252 5.39 4.69 -17.19
C ARG A 252 4.45 5.33 -18.22
N LEU A 253 3.16 5.03 -18.18
CA LEU A 253 2.20 5.52 -19.17
C LEU A 253 1.89 7.03 -18.99
N VAL A 254 1.72 7.47 -17.75
CA VAL A 254 1.23 8.82 -17.43
C VAL A 254 2.37 9.81 -17.21
N PHE A 255 3.40 9.43 -16.45
CA PHE A 255 4.58 10.27 -16.22
C PHE A 255 5.65 10.11 -17.30
N LYS A 256 5.45 9.20 -18.27
CA LYS A 256 6.42 8.89 -19.33
C LYS A 256 7.79 8.52 -18.76
N GLU A 257 7.81 7.91 -17.57
CA GLU A 257 9.04 7.48 -16.92
C GLU A 257 9.75 6.43 -17.78
N ARG A 258 11.02 6.70 -18.11
CA ARG A 258 11.88 5.75 -18.81
C ARG A 258 12.40 4.74 -17.79
N ILE A 259 11.83 3.54 -17.80
CA ILE A 259 12.25 2.44 -16.93
C ILE A 259 13.38 1.68 -17.62
N THR A 260 14.54 1.64 -16.98
CA THR A 260 15.70 0.89 -17.46
C THR A 260 15.46 -0.62 -17.39
N PRO A 261 16.14 -1.43 -18.22
CA PRO A 261 16.09 -2.89 -18.11
C PRO A 261 16.44 -3.39 -16.70
N ALA A 262 17.40 -2.75 -16.04
CA ALA A 262 17.77 -3.08 -14.67
C ALA A 262 16.63 -2.83 -13.67
N ARG A 263 15.85 -1.74 -13.80
CA ARG A 263 14.66 -1.50 -12.97
C ARG A 263 13.53 -2.48 -13.26
N TRP A 264 13.37 -2.91 -14.51
CA TRP A 264 12.42 -3.99 -14.84
C TRP A 264 12.82 -5.31 -14.20
N PHE A 265 14.11 -5.65 -14.25
CA PHE A 265 14.62 -6.85 -13.61
C PHE A 265 14.52 -6.76 -12.09
N GLY A 266 14.82 -5.60 -11.49
CA GLY A 266 14.63 -5.33 -10.07
C GLY A 266 13.17 -5.43 -9.62
N LEU A 267 12.23 -4.91 -10.44
CA LEU A 267 10.80 -5.09 -10.21
C LEU A 267 10.44 -6.57 -10.24
N GLY A 268 10.83 -7.31 -11.28
CA GLY A 268 10.58 -8.76 -11.38
C GLY A 268 11.13 -9.52 -10.17
N LEU A 269 12.34 -9.18 -9.72
CA LEU A 269 12.97 -9.79 -8.56
C LEU A 269 12.27 -9.44 -7.24
N SER A 270 11.77 -8.21 -7.10
CA SER A 270 10.97 -7.80 -5.94
C SER A 270 9.64 -8.58 -5.88
N LEU A 271 8.97 -8.75 -7.02
CA LEU A 271 7.73 -9.50 -7.09
C LEU A 271 7.95 -10.99 -6.79
N ALA A 272 9.05 -11.57 -7.28
CA ALA A 272 9.45 -12.93 -6.94
C ALA A 272 9.76 -13.07 -5.43
N GLY A 273 10.47 -12.10 -4.84
CA GLY A 273 10.75 -12.07 -3.40
C GLY A 273 9.48 -12.01 -2.55
N LEU A 274 8.52 -11.14 -2.93
CA LEU A 274 7.21 -11.03 -2.28
C LEU A 274 6.40 -12.32 -2.39
N ALA A 275 6.42 -12.98 -3.55
CA ALA A 275 5.75 -14.26 -3.76
C ALA A 275 6.36 -15.36 -2.88
N LEU A 276 7.69 -15.43 -2.78
CA LEU A 276 8.38 -16.39 -1.92
C LEU A 276 8.14 -16.14 -0.43
N ILE A 277 8.13 -14.87 -0.01
CA ILE A 277 7.74 -14.45 1.35
C ILE A 277 6.30 -14.89 1.66
N SER A 278 5.39 -14.79 0.70
CA SER A 278 3.98 -15.19 0.90
C SER A 278 3.77 -16.71 0.92
N LEU A 279 4.76 -17.50 0.46
CA LEU A 279 4.71 -18.96 0.39
C LEU A 279 5.35 -19.67 1.59
N GLY A 280 6.22 -18.98 2.34
CA GLY A 280 7.03 -19.57 3.42
C GLY A 280 6.67 -19.04 4.78
#